data_AF-A0A2A2XX37-F1
#
_entry.id   AF-A0A2A2XX37-F1
#
_cell.length_a   1.000
_cell.length_b   1.000
_cell.length_c   1.000
_cell.angle_alpha   90.00
_cell.angle_beta   90.00
_cell.angle_gamma   90.00
#
_symmetry.space_group_name_H-M   'P 1'
#
loop_
_entity.id
_entity.type
_entity.pdbx_description
1 polymer ?
#
loop_
_entity_poly.entity_id
_entity_poly.type
_entity_poly.pdbx_seq_one_letter_code
_entity_poly.pdbx_strand_id
1 'polypeptide(L)' 'GIGLAKKPWWHQALSKENRALHQTLKNALDPAGLLNPGKFV' A
#
# COMPACT_ATOMS: atom_id res chain seq x y z
N GLY A 1 -0.57 -11.42 -3.27
CA GLY A 1 -0.91 -9.99 -3.11
C GLY A 1 -2.41 -9.82 -3.02
N ILE A 2 -2.91 -8.77 -2.38
CA ILE A 2 -4.36 -8.54 -2.25
C ILE A 2 -4.99 -7.99 -3.54
N GLY A 3 -4.20 -7.35 -4.40
CA GLY A 3 -4.66 -6.72 -5.64
C GLY A 3 -5.67 -5.59 -5.42
N LEU A 4 -6.16 -5.01 -6.52
CA LEU A 4 -7.21 -3.97 -6.45
C LEU A 4 -8.54 -4.52 -5.97
N ALA A 5 -8.88 -5.75 -6.38
CA ALA A 5 -10.14 -6.39 -6.04
C ALA A 5 -10.36 -6.41 -4.52
N LYS A 6 -9.31 -6.67 -3.73
CA LYS A 6 -9.42 -6.75 -2.26
C LYS A 6 -8.97 -5.50 -1.51
N LYS A 7 -8.55 -4.44 -2.20
CA LYS A 7 -8.17 -3.14 -1.59
C LYS A 7 -9.26 -2.57 -0.67
N PRO A 8 -10.58 -2.68 -0.96
CA PRO A 8 -11.61 -2.12 -0.09
C PRO A 8 -11.56 -2.66 1.35
N TRP A 9 -11.19 -3.92 1.56
CA TRP A 9 -11.15 -4.54 2.90
C TRP A 9 -9.81 -4.39 3.63
N TRP A 10 -8.81 -3.78 3.00
CA TRP A 10 -7.46 -3.62 3.55
C TRP A 10 -7.42 -2.96 4.93
N HIS A 11 -8.28 -1.97 5.16
CA HIS A 11 -8.35 -1.23 6.42
C HIS A 11 -8.89 -2.06 7.59
N GLN A 12 -9.60 -3.16 7.31
CA GLN A 12 -10.10 -4.10 8.31
C GLN A 12 -9.07 -5.20 8.60
N ALA A 13 -8.26 -5.55 7.60
CA ALA A 13 -7.27 -6.62 7.70
C ALA A 13 -6.00 -6.22 8.48
N LEU A 14 -5.65 -4.93 8.51
CA LEU A 14 -4.42 -4.45 9.13
C LEU A 14 -4.64 -3.27 10.06
N SER A 15 -3.82 -3.23 11.12
CA SER A 15 -3.74 -2.08 12.02
C SER A 15 -3.31 -0.80 11.28
N LYS A 16 -3.47 0.36 11.93
CA LYS A 16 -3.04 1.64 11.36
C LYS A 16 -1.52 1.69 11.16
N GLU A 17 -0.78 1.12 12.11
CA GLU A 17 0.69 1.09 12.16
C GLU A 17 1.24 0.25 11.00
N ASN A 18 0.67 -0.94 10.75
CA ASN A 18 1.07 -1.76 9.62
C ASN A 18 0.81 -1.06 8.28
N ARG A 19 -0.29 -0.32 8.15
CA ARG A 19 -0.58 0.45 6.93
C ARG A 19 0.39 1.62 6.75
N ALA A 20 0.76 2.30 7.83
CA ALA A 20 1.79 3.34 7.79
C ALA A 20 3.16 2.77 7.37
N LEU A 21 3.54 1.60 7.89
CA LEU A 21 4.76 0.92 7.49
C LEU A 21 4.78 0.61 5.99
N HIS A 22 3.66 0.12 5.43
CA HIS A 22 3.55 -0.13 4.00
C HIS A 22 3.78 1.14 3.16
N GLN A 23 3.24 2.30 3.59
CA GLN A 23 3.49 3.58 2.91
C GLN A 23 4.96 4.01 3.00
N THR A 24 5.59 3.86 4.17
CA THR A 24 7.01 4.16 4.35
C THR A 24 7.87 3.32 3.41
N LEU A 25 7.61 2.01 3.35
CA LEU A 25 8.34 1.12 2.45
C LEU A 25 8.10 1.47 0.98
N LYS A 26 6.86 1.77 0.57
CA LYS A 26 6.57 2.22 -0.79
C LYS A 26 7.41 3.44 -1.15
N ASN A 27 7.38 4.47 -0.31
CA ASN A 27 8.04 5.74 -0.59
C ASN A 27 9.57 5.59 -0.62
N ALA A 28 10.12 4.71 0.22
CA ALA A 28 11.55 4.44 0.25
C ALA A 28 12.02 3.66 -1.00
N LEU A 29 11.22 2.69 -1.46
CA LEU A 29 11.59 1.80 -2.56
C LEU A 29 11.21 2.34 -3.94
N ASP A 30 10.19 3.19 -4.03
CA ASP A 30 9.71 3.78 -5.28
C ASP A 30 9.40 5.29 -5.10
N PRO A 31 10.41 6.11 -4.79
CA PRO A 31 10.24 7.55 -4.54
C PRO A 31 9.74 8.31 -5.77
N ALA A 32 9.97 7.79 -6.98
CA ALA A 32 9.48 8.36 -8.23
C ALA A 32 8.08 7.86 -8.62
N GLY A 33 7.49 6.91 -7.88
CA GLY A 33 6.14 6.41 -8.11
C GLY A 33 5.95 5.62 -9.41
N LEU A 34 7.02 5.02 -9.95
CA LEU A 34 7.00 4.32 -11.24
C LEU A 34 6.34 2.94 -11.13
N LEU A 35 6.41 2.32 -9.96
CA LEU A 35 5.88 0.99 -9.73
C LEU A 35 4.38 1.08 -9.46
N ASN A 36 3.60 1.01 -10.53
CA ASN A 36 2.14 0.82 -10.50
C ASN A 36 1.38 2.00 -9.84
N PRO A 37 1.50 3.21 -10.42
CA PRO A 37 0.98 4.44 -9.83
C PRO A 37 -0.52 4.38 -9.53
N GLY A 38 -0.90 4.88 -8.36
CA GLY A 38 -2.31 5.03 -7.94
C GLY A 38 -3.04 3.75 -7.56
N LYS A 39 -2.46 2.55 -7.74
CA LYS A 39 -3.18 1.30 -7.49
C LYS A 39 -3.22 0.93 -6.01
N PHE A 40 -2.08 0.86 -5.34
CA PHE A 40 -1.95 0.41 -3.95
C PHE A 40 -0.79 1.15 -3.30
N VAL A 41 -0.86 1.37 -1.96
CA VAL A 41 0.00 2.25 -1.12
C VAL A 41 1.11 2.98 -1.87
#